data_AF-A0A822HN27-F1
#
_entry.id   AF-A0A822HN27-F1
#
_cell.length_a   1.000
_cell.length_b   1.000
_cell.length_c   1.000
_cell.angle_alpha   90.00
_cell.angle_beta   90.00
_cell.angle_gamma   90.00
#
_symmetry.space_group_name_H-M   'P 1'
#
loop_
_entity.id
_entity.type
_entity.pdbx_description
1 polymer ?
#
loop_
_entity_poly.entity_id
_entity_poly.type
_entity_poly.pdbx_seq_one_letter_code
_entity_poly.pdbx_strand_id
1 'polypeptide(L)'
;YFSDSVSTSLKYTTPSITRPGRRLLCISQVALGDSAKFYSYASNLTQPPENFHSTHGVKKNDENNSKFLDNEYAIYNLDQQRLLYIVELSWKPYDNMDQSTKLLPIIRDYLTNQSKLLSDKSNQVFPTK
;
A
#
# COMPACT_ATOMS: atom_id res chain seq x y z
N TYR A 1 -2.47 0.22 12.10
CA TYR A 1 -2.93 -1.09 11.60
C TYR A 1 -1.75 -2.03 11.49
N PHE A 2 -1.96 -3.30 11.79
CA PHE A 2 -0.95 -4.37 11.74
C PHE A 2 -1.57 -5.61 11.08
N SER A 3 -0.70 -6.49 10.59
CA SER A 3 -1.09 -7.82 10.09
C SER A 3 -0.16 -8.87 10.68
N ASP A 4 -0.64 -10.10 10.79
CA ASP A 4 0.14 -11.27 11.17
C ASP A 4 0.84 -11.93 9.96
N SER A 5 0.62 -11.41 8.75
CA SER A 5 1.15 -11.93 7.50
C SER A 5 2.02 -10.91 6.77
N VAL A 6 3.26 -11.32 6.47
CA VAL A 6 4.20 -10.52 5.65
C VAL A 6 3.62 -10.22 4.26
N SER A 7 2.94 -11.18 3.65
CA SER A 7 2.37 -11.00 2.30
C SER A 7 1.25 -9.96 2.28
N THR A 8 0.46 -9.86 3.36
CA THR A 8 -0.57 -8.84 3.54
C THR A 8 0.05 -7.47 3.69
N SER A 9 1.03 -7.32 4.59
CA SER A 9 1.71 -6.03 4.77
C SER A 9 2.44 -5.56 3.50
N LEU A 10 2.98 -6.49 2.70
CA LEU A 10 3.66 -6.15 1.45
C LEU A 10 2.74 -5.51 0.40
N LYS A 11 1.43 -5.78 0.42
CA LYS A 11 0.44 -5.11 -0.44
C LYS A 11 0.43 -3.60 -0.25
N TYR A 12 0.82 -3.13 0.93
CA TYR A 12 0.86 -1.72 1.33
C TYR A 12 2.26 -1.11 1.29
N THR A 13 3.27 -1.85 0.80
CA THR A 13 4.61 -1.30 0.63
C THR A 13 4.78 -0.68 -0.75
N THR A 14 5.61 0.35 -0.84
CA THR A 14 6.05 0.94 -2.11
C THR A 14 7.46 0.44 -2.42
N PRO A 15 7.72 -0.06 -3.65
CA PRO A 15 9.08 -0.42 -4.06
C PRO A 15 10.04 0.77 -3.95
N SER A 16 11.30 0.50 -3.62
CA SER A 16 12.35 1.51 -3.70
C SER A 16 12.54 2.01 -5.14
N ILE A 17 12.65 3.32 -5.28
CA ILE A 17 12.92 4.00 -6.57
C ILE A 17 14.37 3.75 -7.02
N THR A 18 15.31 3.74 -6.08
CA THR A 18 16.75 3.61 -6.37
C THR A 18 17.23 2.16 -6.41
N ARG A 19 16.51 1.25 -5.73
CA ARG A 19 16.82 -0.18 -5.70
C ARG A 19 15.59 -1.00 -6.09
N PRO A 20 15.30 -1.15 -7.40
CA PRO A 20 14.14 -1.89 -7.87
C PRO A 20 14.02 -3.28 -7.23
N GLY A 21 12.80 -3.64 -6.86
CA GLY A 21 12.51 -4.91 -6.17
C GLY A 21 12.84 -4.94 -4.68
N ARG A 22 13.41 -3.87 -4.09
CA ARG A 22 13.56 -3.75 -2.63
C ARG A 22 12.35 -3.06 -2.02
N ARG A 23 11.91 -3.53 -0.86
CA ARG A 23 10.80 -3.00 -0.05
C ARG A 23 11.23 -3.01 1.41
N LEU A 24 10.77 -2.05 2.20
CA LEU A 24 10.95 -2.05 3.65
C LEU A 24 9.67 -2.51 4.34
N LEU A 25 9.84 -3.25 5.44
CA LEU A 25 8.75 -3.69 6.30
C LEU A 25 9.14 -3.43 7.76
N CYS A 26 8.21 -2.86 8.53
CA CYS A 26 8.37 -2.70 9.98
C CYS A 26 7.80 -3.92 10.70
N ILE A 27 8.59 -4.50 11.61
CA ILE A 27 8.14 -5.53 12.54
C ILE A 27 8.02 -4.89 13.91
N SER A 28 6.79 -4.85 14.43
CA SER A 28 6.48 -4.29 15.73
C SER A 28 5.94 -5.37 16.66
N GLN A 29 6.32 -5.30 17.93
CA GLN A 29 5.58 -5.96 18.99
C GLN A 29 4.37 -5.10 19.32
N VAL A 30 3.19 -5.72 19.42
CA VAL A 30 1.93 -5.02 19.66
C VAL A 30 1.17 -5.68 20.79
N ALA A 31 0.86 -4.91 21.84
CA ALA A 31 0.05 -5.32 22.97
C ALA A 31 -1.45 -5.19 22.62
N LEU A 32 -2.00 -6.22 21.98
CA LEU A 32 -3.39 -6.21 21.53
C LEU A 32 -4.42 -6.27 22.67
N GLY A 33 -4.07 -6.88 23.80
CA GLY A 33 -5.03 -7.18 24.88
C GLY A 33 -6.22 -7.99 24.34
N ASP A 34 -7.41 -7.74 24.88
CA ASP A 34 -8.65 -8.26 24.31
C ASP A 34 -9.01 -7.52 23.02
N SER A 35 -9.09 -8.26 21.91
CA SER A 35 -9.46 -7.72 20.60
C SER A 35 -10.93 -7.95 20.28
N ALA A 36 -11.65 -6.88 19.95
CA ALA A 36 -13.02 -6.98 19.44
C ALA A 36 -12.97 -7.52 18.00
N LYS A 37 -13.70 -8.61 17.74
CA LYS A 37 -13.74 -9.25 16.42
C LYS A 37 -14.76 -8.59 15.50
N PHE A 38 -14.34 -8.24 14.29
CA PHE A 38 -15.18 -7.69 13.24
C PHE A 38 -15.14 -8.56 11.99
N TYR A 39 -16.31 -8.74 11.37
CA TYR A 39 -16.49 -9.49 10.12
C TYR A 39 -16.92 -8.57 8.96
N SER A 40 -17.17 -7.29 9.24
CA SER A 40 -17.49 -6.23 8.28
C SER A 40 -16.69 -4.98 8.63
N TYR A 41 -16.48 -4.09 7.65
CA TYR A 41 -15.75 -2.84 7.88
C TYR A 41 -16.53 -1.89 8.79
N ALA A 42 -15.84 -1.32 9.79
CA ALA A 42 -16.37 -0.30 10.69
C ALA A 42 -15.53 0.98 10.54
N SER A 43 -15.81 1.77 9.50
CA SER A 43 -14.99 2.93 9.10
C SER A 43 -15.08 4.13 10.04
N ASN A 44 -16.09 4.17 10.91
CA ASN A 44 -16.35 5.26 11.85
C ASN A 44 -15.74 5.02 13.24
N LEU A 45 -15.01 3.92 13.44
CA LEU A 45 -14.46 3.59 14.75
C LEU A 45 -13.21 4.43 15.07
N THR A 46 -13.29 5.25 16.11
CA THR A 46 -12.19 6.12 16.57
C THR A 46 -11.50 5.60 17.84
N GLN A 47 -12.08 4.61 18.51
CA GLN A 47 -11.59 3.98 19.74
C GLN A 47 -12.02 2.50 19.75
N PRO A 48 -11.42 1.62 20.57
CA PRO A 48 -11.88 0.24 20.64
C PRO A 48 -13.28 0.19 21.26
N PRO A 49 -14.09 -0.85 20.95
CA PRO A 49 -15.37 -1.05 21.63
C PRO A 49 -15.19 -1.23 23.14
N GLU A 50 -16.26 -0.98 23.90
CA GLU A 50 -16.24 -1.13 25.36
C GLU A 50 -15.74 -2.53 25.78
N ASN A 51 -14.89 -2.57 26.80
CA ASN A 51 -14.23 -3.78 27.32
C ASN A 51 -13.21 -4.44 26.37
N PHE A 52 -12.81 -3.76 25.29
CA PHE A 52 -11.73 -4.20 24.41
C PHE A 52 -10.60 -3.17 24.34
N HIS A 53 -9.42 -3.64 23.96
CA HIS A 53 -8.19 -2.85 23.89
C HIS A 53 -7.74 -2.62 22.44
N SER A 54 -8.26 -3.41 21.52
CA SER A 54 -7.95 -3.37 20.09
C SER A 54 -9.11 -3.93 19.26
N THR A 55 -9.00 -3.81 17.94
CA THR A 55 -9.91 -4.46 17.00
C THR A 55 -9.18 -5.44 16.10
N HIS A 56 -9.90 -6.49 15.72
CA HIS A 56 -9.44 -7.55 14.82
C HIS A 56 -10.47 -7.75 13.70
N GLY A 57 -10.13 -7.28 12.50
CA GLY A 57 -10.80 -7.69 11.27
C GLY A 57 -10.42 -9.14 10.96
N VAL A 58 -11.36 -10.05 11.15
CA VAL A 58 -11.11 -11.50 11.07
C VAL A 58 -11.08 -11.92 9.61
N LYS A 59 -10.00 -12.58 9.18
CA LYS A 59 -9.90 -13.13 7.82
C LYS A 59 -11.08 -14.03 7.46
N LYS A 60 -11.57 -13.90 6.22
CA LYS A 60 -12.59 -14.77 5.65
C LYS A 60 -12.14 -16.23 5.60
N ASN A 61 -12.99 -17.13 6.05
CA ASN A 61 -12.87 -18.57 5.86
C ASN A 61 -14.22 -19.18 5.42
N ASP A 62 -14.29 -20.49 5.29
CA ASP A 62 -15.51 -21.17 4.81
C ASP A 62 -16.68 -21.11 5.81
N GLU A 63 -16.39 -20.82 7.08
CA GLU A 63 -17.37 -20.81 8.17
C GLU A 63 -17.83 -19.40 8.54
N ASN A 64 -17.07 -18.38 8.15
CA ASN A 64 -17.33 -16.99 8.50
C ASN A 64 -17.63 -16.14 7.26
N ASN A 65 -18.66 -15.30 7.35
CA ASN A 65 -19.06 -14.41 6.25
C ASN A 65 -18.23 -13.10 6.23
N SER A 66 -16.95 -13.18 6.60
CA SER A 66 -16.12 -11.99 6.72
C SER A 66 -15.90 -11.29 5.37
N LYS A 67 -15.83 -9.96 5.43
CA LYS A 67 -15.40 -9.10 4.31
C LYS A 67 -13.87 -8.92 4.26
N PHE A 68 -13.15 -9.29 5.31
CA PHE A 68 -11.69 -9.15 5.35
C PHE A 68 -11.01 -10.30 4.60
N LEU A 69 -10.13 -9.99 3.63
CA LEU A 69 -9.37 -11.01 2.90
C LEU A 69 -8.20 -11.57 3.72
N ASP A 70 -7.68 -10.78 4.66
CA ASP A 70 -6.59 -11.11 5.56
C ASP A 70 -6.92 -10.61 6.97
N ASN A 71 -6.18 -11.07 7.98
CA ASN A 71 -6.32 -10.53 9.33
C ASN A 71 -5.76 -9.12 9.39
N GLU A 72 -6.54 -8.22 9.97
CA GLU A 72 -6.17 -6.83 10.21
C GLU A 72 -6.38 -6.48 11.68
N TYR A 73 -5.35 -5.91 12.32
CA TYR A 73 -5.41 -5.51 13.72
C TYR A 73 -5.23 -4.00 13.83
N ALA A 74 -6.03 -3.35 14.69
CA ALA A 74 -5.87 -1.94 15.00
C ALA A 74 -5.80 -1.72 16.52
N ILE A 75 -4.82 -0.93 16.92
CA ILE A 75 -4.69 -0.36 18.26
C ILE A 75 -5.07 1.12 18.19
N TYR A 76 -5.49 1.67 19.31
CA TYR A 76 -5.92 3.07 19.41
C TYR A 76 -5.06 3.87 20.38
N ASN A 77 -4.23 3.19 21.19
CA ASN A 77 -3.19 3.81 22.01
C ASN A 77 -1.79 3.49 21.44
N LEU A 78 -0.95 4.51 21.28
CA LEU A 78 0.41 4.38 20.77
C LEU A 78 1.33 3.60 21.72
N ASP A 79 1.03 3.59 23.02
CA ASP A 79 1.81 2.84 24.01
C ASP A 79 1.66 1.32 23.86
N GLN A 80 0.69 0.86 23.04
CA GLN A 80 0.50 -0.55 22.73
C GLN A 80 1.47 -1.07 21.66
N GLN A 81 2.38 -0.26 21.11
CA GLN A 81 3.33 -0.73 20.10
C GLN A 81 4.78 -0.40 20.44
N ARG A 82 5.67 -1.32 20.06
CA ARG A 82 7.12 -1.13 20.07
C ARG A 82 7.70 -1.64 18.76
N LEU A 83 8.34 -0.76 18.00
CA LEU A 83 9.11 -1.16 16.82
C LEU A 83 10.30 -2.02 17.27
N LEU A 84 10.42 -3.22 16.70
CA LEU A 84 11.55 -4.11 16.98
C LEU A 84 12.56 -4.10 15.85
N TYR A 85 12.09 -4.19 14.61
CA TYR A 85 12.96 -4.31 13.45
C TYR A 85 12.40 -3.54 12.25
N ILE A 86 13.33 -3.07 11.42
CA ILE A 86 13.04 -2.67 10.04
C ILE A 86 13.77 -3.67 9.15
N VAL A 87 13.01 -4.40 8.35
CA VAL A 87 13.54 -5.44 7.46
C VAL A 87 13.47 -4.94 6.03
N GLU A 88 14.59 -5.01 5.32
CA GLU A 88 14.61 -4.83 3.87
C GLU A 88 14.41 -6.18 3.19
N LEU A 89 13.34 -6.29 2.41
CA LEU A 89 13.01 -7.46 1.63
C LEU A 89 13.34 -7.21 0.17
N SER A 90 14.03 -8.16 -0.47
CA SER A 90 14.03 -8.24 -1.93
C SER A 90 12.86 -9.11 -2.36
N TRP A 91 11.87 -8.47 -2.97
CA TRP A 91 10.81 -9.14 -3.68
C TRP A 91 11.12 -9.01 -5.17
N LYS A 92 11.44 -10.12 -5.84
CA LYS A 92 11.44 -10.19 -7.31
C LYS A 92 10.05 -10.61 -7.74
N PRO A 93 9.13 -9.70 -8.13
CA PRO A 93 7.88 -10.12 -8.68
C PRO A 93 8.16 -10.46 -10.14
N TYR A 94 8.24 -11.75 -10.49
CA TYR A 94 8.22 -12.21 -11.89
C TYR A 94 9.22 -11.50 -12.83
N ASP A 95 10.40 -12.10 -13.03
CA ASP A 95 11.23 -11.84 -14.22
C ASP A 95 10.53 -12.28 -15.54
N ASN A 96 9.22 -12.62 -15.52
CA ASN A 96 8.42 -13.08 -16.65
C ASN A 96 7.04 -12.39 -16.78
N MET A 97 6.84 -11.18 -16.26
CA MET A 97 5.66 -10.37 -16.64
C MET A 97 6.15 -9.19 -17.47
N ASP A 98 5.84 -9.27 -18.77
CA ASP A 98 6.21 -8.34 -19.83
C ASP A 98 6.31 -6.87 -19.36
N GLN A 99 7.52 -6.31 -19.46
CA GLN A 99 7.81 -4.91 -19.14
C GLN A 99 7.08 -3.93 -20.08
N SER A 100 6.45 -4.42 -21.15
CA SER A 100 5.63 -3.60 -22.04
C SER A 100 4.47 -2.92 -21.32
N THR A 101 3.88 -3.52 -20.27
CA THR A 101 2.63 -2.99 -19.70
C THR A 101 2.82 -1.85 -18.71
N LYS A 102 4.04 -1.59 -18.22
CA LYS A 102 4.33 -0.47 -17.30
C LYS A 102 5.03 0.72 -17.93
N LEU A 103 5.63 0.55 -19.11
CA LEU A 103 6.27 1.66 -19.83
C LEU A 103 5.27 2.46 -20.68
N LEU A 104 4.10 1.89 -21.00
CA LEU A 104 3.13 2.55 -21.88
C LEU A 104 2.59 3.90 -21.36
N PRO A 105 2.26 4.11 -20.07
CA PRO A 105 1.73 5.40 -19.62
C PRO A 105 2.81 6.49 -19.62
N ILE A 106 4.00 6.20 -19.10
CA ILE A 106 5.10 7.16 -18.99
C ILE A 106 5.65 7.53 -20.37
N ILE A 107 5.79 6.54 -21.27
CA ILE A 107 6.22 6.79 -22.65
C ILE A 107 5.13 7.54 -23.42
N ARG A 108 3.83 7.23 -23.22
CA ARG A 108 2.74 8.02 -23.83
C ARG A 108 2.81 9.47 -23.40
N ASP A 109 2.88 9.74 -22.09
CA ASP A 109 2.88 11.10 -21.57
C ASP A 109 4.11 11.87 -22.05
N TYR A 110 5.28 11.22 -22.11
CA TYR A 110 6.50 11.82 -22.67
C TYR A 110 6.34 12.18 -24.15
N LEU A 111 5.84 11.26 -24.98
CA LEU A 111 5.65 11.48 -26.42
C LEU A 111 4.56 12.52 -26.71
N THR A 112 3.45 12.51 -25.97
CA THR A 112 2.37 13.51 -26.08
C THR A 112 2.85 14.91 -25.67
N ASN A 113 3.69 15.00 -24.64
CA ASN A 113 4.28 16.29 -24.24
C ASN A 113 5.31 16.80 -25.27
N GLN A 114 6.12 15.92 -25.85
CA GLN A 114 7.06 16.29 -26.93
C GLN A 114 6.33 16.77 -28.20
N SER A 115 5.25 16.08 -28.63
CA SER A 115 4.49 16.51 -29.80
C SER A 115 3.83 17.88 -29.60
N LYS A 116 3.35 18.16 -28.38
CA LYS A 116 2.74 19.44 -28.02
C LYS A 116 3.76 20.59 -27.99
N LEU A 117 4.96 20.32 -27.48
CA LEU A 117 6.08 21.27 -27.53
C LEU A 117 6.54 21.60 -28.96
N LEU A 118 6.47 20.64 -29.87
CA LEU A 118 6.84 20.85 -31.27
C LEU A 118 5.76 21.61 -32.05
N SER A 119 4.48 21.36 -31.77
CA SER A 119 3.37 22.13 -32.38
C SER A 119 3.30 23.58 -31.91
N ASP A 120 3.65 23.85 -30.65
CA ASP A 120 3.65 25.22 -30.11
C ASP A 120 4.83 26.05 -30.66
N LYS A 121 5.94 25.41 -31.03
CA LYS A 121 7.09 26.08 -31.67
C LYS A 121 6.86 26.42 -33.15
N SER A 122 6.01 25.67 -33.85
CA SER A 122 5.67 25.96 -35.26
C SER A 122 4.65 27.10 -35.44
N ASN A 123 4.00 27.54 -34.36
CA ASN A 123 3.00 28.62 -34.40
C ASN A 123 3.55 30.00 -33.99
N GLN A 124 4.86 30.15 -33.79
CA GLN A 124 5.47 31.47 -33.65
C GLN A 124 5.75 32.09 -35.02
N VAL A 125 4.75 32.79 -35.55
CA VAL A 125 4.88 33.67 -36.71
C VAL A 125 5.74 34.87 -36.29
N PHE A 126 6.95 34.97 -36.83
CA PHE A 126 7.79 36.16 -36.67
C PHE A 126 7.15 37.34 -37.43
N PRO A 127 7.01 38.53 -36.82
CA PRO A 127 6.46 39.70 -37.51
C PRO A 127 7.48 40.22 -38.53
N THR A 128 7.12 40.22 -39.81
CA THR A 128 7.91 40.84 -40.88
C THR A 128 7.69 42.37 -40.85
N LYS A 129 8.80 43.13 -40.86
CA LYS A 129 8.83 44.60 -40.99
C LYS A 129 8.31 45.08 -42.34
#